data_AF-A0A2M8Q7I3-F1
#
_entry.id   AF-A0A2M8Q7I3-F1
#
_cell.length_a   1.000
_cell.length_b   1.000
_cell.length_c   1.000
_cell.angle_alpha   90.00
_cell.angle_beta   90.00
_cell.angle_gamma   90.00
#
_symmetry.space_group_name_H-M   'P 1'
#
loop_
_entity.id
_entity.type
_entity.pdbx_description
1 polymer ?
#
loop_
_entity_poly.entity_id
_entity_poly.type
_entity_poly.pdbx_seq_one_letter_code
_entity_poly.pdbx_strand_id
1 'polypeptide(L)' 'MGKAGIPSIGFGPGEEETAHTVMDSVLLSDVVKAAEFYAVLPALIR' A
#
# COMPACT_ATOMS: atom_id res chain seq x y z
N MET A 1 -14.08 -8.12 -8.80
CA MET A 1 -13.08 -9.21 -8.77
C MET A 1 -12.18 -9.05 -9.98
N GLY A 2 -10.86 -9.23 -9.84
CA GLY A 2 -9.96 -9.20 -11.00
C GLY A 2 -10.26 -10.34 -11.99
N LYS A 3 -9.68 -10.29 -13.19
CA LYS A 3 -9.90 -11.32 -14.24
C LYS A 3 -9.62 -12.75 -13.77
N ALA A 4 -8.71 -12.92 -12.80
CA ALA A 4 -8.33 -14.21 -12.24
C ALA A 4 -9.21 -14.69 -11.07
N GLY A 5 -10.19 -13.89 -10.62
CA GLY A 5 -11.04 -14.24 -9.47
C GLY A 5 -10.31 -14.25 -8.11
N ILE A 6 -9.05 -13.82 -8.06
CA ILE A 6 -8.25 -13.77 -6.82
C ILE A 6 -8.67 -12.53 -6.01
N PRO A 7 -8.98 -12.67 -4.72
CA PRO A 7 -9.15 -11.52 -3.83
C PRO A 7 -7.85 -10.70 -3.75
N SER A 8 -7.93 -9.40 -3.96
CA SER A 8 -6.74 -8.53 -4.00
C SER A 8 -7.05 -7.18 -3.39
N ILE A 9 -6.06 -6.60 -2.72
CA ILE A 9 -6.08 -5.24 -2.18
C ILE A 9 -4.86 -4.48 -2.70
N GLY A 10 -5.03 -3.19 -2.97
CA GLY A 10 -3.92 -2.26 -3.11
C GLY A 10 -3.75 -1.52 -1.78
N PHE A 11 -2.57 -1.60 -1.17
CA PHE A 11 -2.25 -0.88 0.05
C PHE A 11 -0.80 -0.40 -0.04
N GLY A 12 -0.55 0.87 0.22
CA GLY A 12 0.77 1.45 0.11
C GLY A 12 0.78 2.90 0.59
N PRO A 13 1.96 3.46 0.85
CA PRO A 13 2.11 4.83 1.29
C PRO A 13 2.09 5.81 0.10
N GLY A 14 1.78 7.08 0.37
CA GLY A 14 1.75 8.15 -0.63
C GLY A 14 0.34 8.72 -0.84
N GLU A 15 0.27 10.01 -1.17
CA GLU A 15 -0.99 10.73 -1.32
C GLU A 15 -1.43 10.78 -2.78
N GLU A 16 -2.58 10.19 -3.10
CA GLU A 16 -3.11 10.13 -4.46
C GLU A 16 -3.35 11.51 -5.07
N GLU A 17 -3.66 12.50 -4.23
CA GLU A 17 -3.90 13.90 -4.60
C GLU A 17 -2.71 14.53 -5.35
N THR A 18 -1.48 14.10 -5.05
CA THR A 18 -0.24 14.62 -5.66
C THR A 18 0.40 13.65 -6.63
N ALA A 19 -0.19 12.47 -6.82
CA ALA A 19 0.31 11.46 -7.74
C ALA A 19 0.44 12.04 -9.16
N HIS A 20 1.56 11.74 -9.83
CA HIS A 20 1.86 12.24 -11.18
C HIS A 20 2.02 13.77 -11.30
N THR A 21 2.22 14.48 -10.19
CA THR A 21 2.59 15.91 -10.20
C THR A 21 4.08 16.09 -9.92
N VAL A 22 4.58 17.33 -9.99
CA VAL A 22 5.96 17.65 -9.56
C VAL A 22 6.15 17.63 -8.04
N MET A 23 5.05 17.53 -7.28
CA MET A 23 5.04 17.45 -5.82
C MET A 23 4.79 16.02 -5.31
N ASP A 24 4.78 15.04 -6.22
CA ASP A 24 4.65 13.62 -5.86
C ASP A 24 5.75 13.22 -4.88
N SER A 25 5.33 12.90 -3.66
CA SER A 25 6.22 12.66 -2.54
C SER A 25 5.53 11.76 -1.51
N VAL A 26 6.35 11.13 -0.67
CA VAL A 26 5.88 10.22 0.38
C VAL A 26 6.67 10.45 1.67
N LEU A 27 5.97 10.42 2.80
CA LEU A 27 6.62 10.47 4.11
C LEU A 27 7.36 9.16 4.38
N LEU A 28 8.64 9.24 4.73
CA LEU A 28 9.46 8.06 5.03
C LEU A 28 8.88 7.21 6.17
N SER A 29 8.22 7.85 7.15
CA SER A 29 7.55 7.12 8.24
C SER A 29 6.43 6.21 7.74
N ASP A 30 5.72 6.62 6.68
CA ASP A 30 4.60 5.85 6.16
C ASP A 30 5.08 4.71 5.28
N VAL A 31 6.25 4.85 4.66
CA VAL A 31 6.97 3.73 4.01
C VAL A 31 7.27 2.63 5.03
N VAL A 32 7.80 2.99 6.20
CA VAL A 32 8.10 2.02 7.27
C VAL A 32 6.81 1.36 7.78
N LYS A 33 5.76 2.13 8.06
CA LYS A 33 4.46 1.59 8.51
C LYS A 33 3.80 0.67 7.48
N ALA A 34 3.88 1.01 6.19
CA ALA A 34 3.34 0.16 5.13
C ALA A 34 4.09 -1.18 5.06
N ALA A 35 5.41 -1.17 5.27
CA ALA A 35 6.20 -2.40 5.36
C ALA A 35 5.79 -3.26 6.57
N GLU A 36 5.55 -2.64 7.75
CA GLU A 36 5.06 -3.34 8.94
C GLU A 36 3.73 -4.04 8.69
N PHE A 37 2.79 -3.38 7.99
CA PHE A 37 1.52 -3.99 7.60
C PHE A 37 1.72 -5.29 6.80
N TYR A 38 2.56 -5.25 5.76
CA TYR A 38 2.82 -6.45 4.94
C TYR A 38 3.61 -7.53 5.69
N ALA A 39 4.45 -7.15 6.66
CA ALA A 39 5.15 -8.10 7.51
C ALA A 39 4.19 -8.86 8.45
N VAL A 40 3.18 -8.19 9.00
CA VAL A 40 2.23 -8.81 9.94
C VAL A 40 1.05 -9.50 9.25
N LEU A 41 0.64 -9.02 8.06
CA LEU A 41 -0.57 -9.49 7.38
C LEU A 41 -0.66 -11.02 7.25
N PRO A 42 0.38 -11.76 6.82
CA PRO A 42 0.31 -13.23 6.70
C PRO A 42 0.07 -13.96 8.02
N ALA A 43 0.42 -13.34 9.16
CA ALA A 43 0.17 -13.91 10.48
C ALA A 43 -1.27 -13.67 10.97
N LEU A 44 -1.98 -12.68 10.42
CA LEU A 44 -3.33 -12.29 10.83
C LEU A 44 -4.44 -12.91 9.98
N ILE A 45 -4.15 -13.30 8.73
CA ILE A 45 -5.12 -13.92 7.82
C ILE A 45 -4.79 -15.41 7.66
N ARG A 46 -5.82 -16.27 7.67
CA ARG A 46 -5.73 -17.72 7.47
C ARG A 46 -6.55 -18.15 6.26
#